data_AF-A0A0A3YY41-F1
#
_entry.id   AF-A0A0A3YY41-F1
#
_cell.length_a   1.000
_cell.length_b   1.000
_cell.length_c   1.000
_cell.angle_alpha   90.00
_cell.angle_beta   90.00
_cell.angle_gamma   90.00
#
_symmetry.space_group_name_H-M   'P 1'
#
loop_
_entity.id
_entity.type
_entity.pdbx_description
1 polymer ?
#
loop_
_entity_poly.entity_id
_entity_poly.type
_entity_poly.pdbx_seq_one_letter_code
_entity_poly.pdbx_strand_id
1 'polypeptide(L)'
;MGYISLFFSALCSAIASVLLKYPDKVGILALSTNPVLIKFPAIIFYGAGFVLYSLGLKDIDVSKAYPVMVSFAILQVLLFGLFFGESITIKMILGAAFVIIGILLISLK
;
A
#
# COMPACT_ATOMS: atom_id res chain seq x y z
N MET A 1 -19.36 2.15 3.00
CA MET A 1 -18.35 2.76 2.11
C MET A 1 -16.92 2.49 2.59
N GLY A 2 -16.74 2.08 3.85
CA GLY A 2 -15.43 1.89 4.48
C GLY A 2 -14.44 1.01 3.71
N TYR A 3 -14.84 -0.17 3.22
CA TYR A 3 -13.92 -1.06 2.49
C TYR A 3 -13.33 -0.42 1.22
N ILE A 4 -14.11 0.40 0.52
CA ILE A 4 -13.65 1.14 -0.67
C ILE A 4 -12.60 2.18 -0.24
N SER A 5 -12.87 2.92 0.83
CA SER A 5 -11.90 3.87 1.39
C SER A 5 -10.60 3.19 1.83
N LEU A 6 -10.67 1.99 2.42
CA LEU A 6 -9.50 1.20 2.79
C LEU A 6 -8.71 0.72 1.56
N PHE A 7 -9.40 0.34 0.49
CA PHE A 7 -8.75 -0.05 -0.77
C PHE A 7 -7.98 1.13 -1.40
N PHE A 8 -8.59 2.32 -1.46
CA PHE A 8 -7.91 3.52 -1.97
C PHE A 8 -6.79 4.01 -1.03
N SER A 9 -6.96 3.85 0.28
CA SER A 9 -5.92 4.12 1.27
C SER A 9 -4.69 3.23 1.05
N ALA A 10 -4.92 1.93 0.87
CA ALA A 10 -3.89 0.97 0.51
C ALA A 10 -3.22 1.35 -0.81
N LEU A 11 -3.99 1.81 -1.81
CA LEU A 11 -3.47 2.20 -3.11
C LEU A 11 -2.51 3.39 -3.01
N CYS A 12 -2.90 4.40 -2.23
CA CYS A 12 -2.02 5.52 -1.91
C CYS A 12 -0.72 5.06 -1.23
N SER A 13 -0.81 4.15 -0.26
CA SER A 13 0.35 3.59 0.43
C SER A 13 1.27 2.78 -0.50
N ALA A 14 0.67 2.01 -1.43
CA ALA A 14 1.40 1.24 -2.41
C ALA A 14 2.12 2.14 -3.42
N ILE A 15 1.45 3.18 -3.92
CA ILE A 15 2.06 4.21 -4.78
C ILE A 15 3.21 4.91 -4.04
N ALA A 16 3.01 5.33 -2.79
CA ALA A 16 4.07 5.94 -1.98
C ALA A 16 5.29 5.01 -1.84
N SER A 17 5.06 3.72 -1.61
CA SER A 17 6.13 2.72 -1.47
C SER A 17 6.92 2.55 -2.76
N VAL A 18 6.25 2.57 -3.91
CA VAL A 18 6.87 2.56 -5.24
C VAL A 18 7.69 3.83 -5.49
N LEU A 19 7.14 5.01 -5.18
CA LEU A 19 7.84 6.29 -5.33
C LEU A 19 9.14 6.33 -4.51
N LEU A 20 9.13 5.73 -3.32
CA LEU A 20 10.32 5.62 -2.47
C LEU A 20 11.34 4.59 -2.97
N LYS A 21 10.87 3.47 -3.53
CA LYS A 21 11.72 2.36 -3.97
C LYS A 21 12.31 2.59 -5.36
N TYR A 22 11.57 3.25 -6.25
CA TYR A 22 11.92 3.43 -7.66
C TYR A 22 11.84 4.89 -8.13
N PRO A 23 12.49 5.85 -7.44
CA PRO A 23 12.46 7.25 -7.85
C PRO A 23 13.01 7.47 -9.27
N ASP A 24 13.96 6.64 -9.69
CA ASP A 24 14.62 6.71 -11.00
C ASP A 24 13.70 6.25 -12.13
N LYS A 25 13.00 5.12 -11.92
CA LYS A 25 12.09 4.54 -12.93
C LYS A 25 10.80 5.34 -13.10
N VAL A 26 10.41 6.09 -12.07
CA VAL A 26 9.22 6.97 -12.11
C VAL A 26 9.57 8.37 -12.65
N GLY A 27 10.86 8.63 -12.96
CA GLY A 27 11.28 9.91 -13.51
C GLY A 27 11.29 11.07 -12.50
N ILE A 28 11.23 10.79 -11.20
CA ILE A 28 11.20 11.82 -10.14
C ILE A 28 12.56 12.52 -10.03
N LEU A 29 13.65 11.83 -10.38
CA LEU A 29 14.98 12.43 -10.47
C LEU A 29 15.05 13.59 -11.47
N ALA A 30 14.16 13.64 -12.47
CA ALA A 30 14.10 14.76 -13.42
C ALA A 30 13.59 16.06 -12.76
N LEU A 31 12.88 15.96 -11.64
CA LEU A 31 12.34 17.11 -10.91
C LEU A 31 13.35 17.70 -9.93
N SER A 32 14.23 16.89 -9.33
CA SER A 32 15.25 17.38 -8.38
C SER A 32 16.32 16.33 -8.09
N THR A 33 17.54 16.79 -7.77
CA THR A 33 18.63 15.96 -7.23
C THR A 33 18.61 15.89 -5.70
N ASN A 34 17.80 16.72 -5.03
CA ASN A 34 17.75 16.74 -3.58
C ASN A 34 16.96 15.54 -3.05
N PRO A 35 17.56 14.67 -2.21
CA PRO A 35 16.93 13.44 -1.72
C PRO A 35 15.65 13.70 -0.92
N VAL A 36 15.50 14.88 -0.32
CA VAL A 36 14.29 15.25 0.44
C VAL A 36 13.15 15.58 -0.53
N LEU A 37 13.43 16.33 -1.60
CA LEU A 37 12.41 16.73 -2.58
C LEU A 37 11.88 15.53 -3.38
N ILE A 38 12.75 14.55 -3.69
CA ILE A 38 12.35 13.32 -4.40
C ILE A 38 11.35 12.48 -3.57
N LYS A 39 11.49 12.50 -2.24
CA LYS A 39 10.61 11.72 -1.33
C LYS A 39 9.33 12.46 -0.95
N PHE A 40 9.25 13.76 -1.22
CA PHE A 40 8.10 14.59 -0.87
C PHE A 40 6.77 14.08 -1.45
N PRO A 41 6.68 13.61 -2.71
CA PRO A 41 5.46 13.03 -3.25
C PRO A 41 4.99 11.80 -2.46
N ALA A 42 5.90 10.95 -2.01
CA ALA A 42 5.55 9.78 -1.21
C ALA A 42 4.93 10.17 0.14
N ILE A 43 5.40 11.25 0.76
CA ILE A 43 4.81 11.80 2.00
C ILE A 43 3.37 12.25 1.73
N ILE A 44 3.11 12.94 0.62
CA ILE A 44 1.76 13.37 0.23
C ILE A 44 0.84 12.16 0.05
N PHE A 45 1.30 11.13 -0.66
CA PHE A 45 0.51 9.92 -0.87
C PHE A 45 0.24 9.15 0.43
N TYR A 46 1.21 9.01 1.33
CA TYR A 46 0.95 8.43 2.64
C TYR A 46 -0.04 9.24 3.46
N GLY A 47 0.08 10.58 3.45
CA GLY A 47 -0.87 11.47 4.12
C GLY A 47 -2.29 11.32 3.57
N ALA A 48 -2.45 11.31 2.25
CA ALA A 48 -3.74 11.07 1.59
C ALA A 48 -4.30 9.69 1.93
N GLY A 49 -3.43 8.66 1.94
CA GLY A 49 -3.79 7.31 2.35
C GLY A 49 -4.29 7.25 3.79
N PHE A 50 -3.69 8.00 4.72
CA PHE A 50 -4.15 8.08 6.10
C PHE A 50 -5.51 8.75 6.25
N VAL A 51 -5.79 9.82 5.49
CA VAL A 51 -7.12 10.47 5.48
C VAL A 51 -8.19 9.49 4.99
N LEU A 52 -7.92 8.76 3.90
CA LEU A 52 -8.83 7.73 3.37
C LEU A 52 -9.05 6.59 4.37
N TYR A 53 -8.00 6.17 5.07
CA TYR A 53 -8.10 5.18 6.14
C TYR A 53 -9.01 5.67 7.27
N SER A 54 -8.82 6.92 7.72
CA SER A 54 -9.66 7.54 8.75
C SER A 54 -11.14 7.62 8.32
N LEU A 55 -11.43 7.85 7.04
CA LEU A 55 -12.79 7.75 6.51
C LEU A 55 -13.32 6.32 6.55
N GLY A 56 -12.47 5.32 6.30
CA GLY A 56 -12.81 3.90 6.42
C GLY A 56 -13.20 3.49 7.84
N LEU A 57 -12.54 4.08 8.84
CA LEU A 57 -12.80 3.83 10.27
C LEU A 57 -14.17 4.32 10.76
N LYS A 58 -14.88 5.16 9.99
CA LYS A 58 -16.24 5.57 10.33
C LYS A 58 -17.25 4.42 10.22
N ASP A 59 -16.96 3.45 9.36
CA ASP A 59 -17.86 2.34 9.04
C ASP A 59 -17.35 0.98 9.57
N ILE A 60 -16.07 0.87 9.92
CA ILE A 60 -15.40 -0.39 10.22
C ILE A 60 -14.53 -0.24 11.47
N ASP A 61 -14.66 -1.18 12.41
CA ASP A 61 -13.80 -1.23 13.59
C ASP A 61 -12.32 -1.29 13.23
N VAL A 62 -11.49 -0.57 13.98
CA VAL A 62 -10.03 -0.53 13.80
C VAL A 62 -9.42 -1.94 13.76
N SER A 63 -9.94 -2.85 14.59
CA SER A 63 -9.52 -4.25 14.69
C SER A 63 -9.67 -5.03 13.37
N LYS A 64 -10.59 -4.62 12.49
CA LYS A 64 -10.82 -5.21 11.16
C LYS A 64 -10.21 -4.35 10.05
N ALA A 65 -10.36 -3.03 10.15
CA ALA A 65 -9.94 -2.08 9.13
C ALA A 65 -8.43 -2.14 8.87
N TYR A 66 -7.61 -2.22 9.91
CA TYR A 66 -6.15 -2.25 9.76
C TYR A 66 -5.67 -3.53 9.06
N PRO A 67 -6.04 -4.74 9.53
CA PRO A 67 -5.74 -5.98 8.80
C PRO A 67 -6.15 -5.93 7.33
N VAL A 68 -7.38 -5.51 7.03
CA VAL A 68 -7.90 -5.44 5.66
C VAL A 68 -7.11 -4.47 4.78
N MET A 69 -6.78 -3.29 5.29
CA MET A 69 -5.98 -2.31 4.56
C MET A 69 -4.58 -2.85 4.24
N VAL A 70 -3.95 -3.52 5.20
CA VAL A 70 -2.61 -4.10 5.01
C VAL A 70 -2.61 -5.21 3.96
N SER A 71 -3.63 -6.08 3.90
CA SER A 71 -3.70 -7.07 2.82
C SER A 71 -3.86 -6.43 1.45
N PHE A 72 -4.70 -5.40 1.32
CA PHE A 72 -4.79 -4.66 0.06
C PHE A 72 -3.45 -4.04 -0.32
N ALA A 73 -2.76 -3.43 0.64
CA ALA A 73 -1.46 -2.80 0.38
C ALA A 73 -0.42 -3.83 -0.09
N ILE A 74 -0.34 -5.00 0.55
CA ILE A 74 0.58 -6.07 0.17
C ILE A 74 0.29 -6.56 -1.26
N LEU A 75 -0.98 -6.82 -1.58
CA LEU A 75 -1.38 -7.26 -2.92
C LEU A 75 -1.03 -6.22 -3.99
N GLN A 76 -1.33 -4.95 -3.73
CA GLN A 76 -1.04 -3.85 -4.65
C GLN A 76 0.46 -3.62 -4.81
N VAL A 77 1.25 -3.70 -3.73
CA VAL A 77 2.72 -3.59 -3.79
C VAL A 77 3.32 -4.74 -4.59
N LEU A 78 2.81 -5.97 -4.44
CA LEU A 78 3.25 -7.11 -5.27
C LEU A 78 2.93 -6.90 -6.75
N LEU A 79 1.73 -6.40 -7.07
CA LEU A 79 1.34 -6.06 -8.44
C LEU A 79 2.20 -4.95 -9.03
N PHE A 80 2.48 -3.90 -8.26
CA PHE A 80 3.40 -2.85 -8.70
C PHE A 80 4.82 -3.41 -8.85
N GLY A 81 5.30 -4.24 -7.94
CA GLY A 81 6.61 -4.89 -8.06
C GLY A 81 6.76 -5.63 -9.38
N LEU A 82 5.77 -6.43 -9.77
CA LEU A 82 5.72 -7.06 -11.10
C LEU A 82 5.83 -6.05 -12.24
N PHE A 83 5.06 -4.95 -12.17
CA PHE A 83 5.08 -3.90 -13.18
C PHE A 83 6.45 -3.22 -13.31
N PHE A 84 7.18 -3.07 -12.20
CA PHE A 84 8.54 -2.53 -12.18
C PHE A 84 9.62 -3.59 -12.48
N GLY A 85 9.23 -4.82 -12.81
CA GLY A 85 10.11 -5.91 -13.23
C GLY A 85 10.68 -6.76 -12.09
N GLU A 86 10.07 -6.74 -10.90
CA GLU A 86 10.46 -7.64 -9.81
C GLU A 86 10.00 -9.07 -10.07
N SER A 87 10.89 -10.03 -9.82
CA SER A 87 10.57 -11.45 -9.89
C SER A 87 9.74 -11.86 -8.67
N ILE A 88 8.51 -12.30 -8.91
CA ILE A 88 7.70 -12.92 -7.85
C ILE A 88 8.22 -14.34 -7.61
N THR A 89 8.69 -14.58 -6.39
CA THR A 89 9.08 -15.92 -5.94
C THR A 89 7.90 -16.68 -5.35
N ILE A 90 7.95 -18.01 -5.40
CA ILE A 90 6.94 -18.87 -4.76
C ILE A 90 6.81 -18.57 -3.26
N LYS A 91 7.91 -18.18 -2.60
CA LYS A 91 7.94 -17.79 -1.19
C LYS A 91 7.10 -16.53 -0.92
N MET A 92 7.15 -15.53 -1.82
CA MET A 92 6.34 -14.31 -1.70
C MET A 92 4.85 -14.62 -1.87
N ILE A 93 4.50 -15.49 -2.81
CA ILE A 93 3.10 -15.91 -3.02
C ILE A 93 2.57 -16.64 -1.78
N LEU A 94 3.34 -17.60 -1.25
CA LEU A 94 2.97 -18.31 -0.02
C LEU A 94 2.83 -17.33 1.16
N GLY A 95 3.81 -16.42 1.35
CA GLY A 95 3.73 -15.40 2.38
C GLY A 95 2.48 -14.52 2.27
N ALA A 96 2.16 -14.05 1.06
CA ALA A 96 0.95 -13.27 0.81
C ALA A 96 -0.33 -14.08 1.12
N ALA A 97 -0.37 -15.36 0.75
CA ALA A 97 -1.48 -16.26 1.08
C ALA A 97 -1.66 -16.42 2.61
N PHE A 98 -0.57 -16.63 3.35
CA PHE A 98 -0.60 -16.70 4.82
C PHE A 98 -1.10 -15.41 5.45
N VAL A 99 -0.68 -14.25 4.94
CA VAL A 99 -1.16 -12.94 5.41
C VAL A 99 -2.66 -12.82 5.18
N ILE A 100 -3.16 -13.15 3.97
CA ILE A 100 -4.59 -13.11 3.66
C ILE A 100 -5.38 -14.05 4.59
N ILE A 101 -4.91 -15.28 4.80
CA ILE A 101 -5.55 -16.23 5.72
C ILE A 101 -5.59 -15.68 7.14
N GLY A 102 -4.48 -15.15 7.66
CA GLY A 102 -4.42 -14.55 8.99
C GLY A 102 -5.42 -13.40 9.15
N ILE A 103 -5.59 -12.58 8.10
CA ILE A 103 -6.52 -11.45 8.10
C ILE A 103 -7.97 -11.92 8.03
N LEU A 104 -8.28 -12.95 7.23
CA LEU A 104 -9.61 -13.55 7.20
C LEU A 104 -9.98 -14.09 8.59
N LEU A 105 -9.06 -14.75 9.29
CA LEU A 105 -9.29 -15.24 10.65
C LEU A 105 -9.59 -14.10 11.64
N ILE A 106 -8.89 -12.96 11.52
CA ILE A 106 -9.15 -11.79 12.37
C ILE A 106 -10.49 -11.12 12.02
N SER A 107 -10.82 -11.05 10.72
CA SER A 107 -12.01 -10.34 10.23
C SER A 107 -13.31 -11.15 10.33
N LEU A 108 -13.24 -12.48 10.43
CA LEU A 108 -14.39 -13.40 10.54
C LEU A 108 -15.05 -13.41 11.92
N LYS A 109 -14.47 -12.71 12.91
CA LYS A 109 -15.06 -12.49 14.23
C LYS A 109 -15.68 -11.11 14.30
#